data_AF-A0A3D3HI48-F1
#
_entry.id   AF-A0A3D3HI48-F1
#
_cell.length_a   1.000
_cell.length_b   1.000
_cell.length_c   1.000
_cell.angle_alpha   90.00
_cell.angle_beta   90.00
_cell.angle_gamma   90.00
#
_symmetry.space_group_name_H-M   'P 1'
#
loop_
_entity.id
_entity.type
_entity.pdbx_description
1 polymer ?
#
loop_
_entity_poly.entity_id
_entity_poly.type
_entity_poly.pdbx_seq_one_letter_code
_entity_poly.pdbx_strand_id
1 'polypeptide(L)'
;MSHGIRIILIIVIAFVLDRVLQRIVVRTVRASVRPDANTSPEAEKKREDTLIRIFSGALKILIMIVAFMMILQETGIEIPFPQTVIHRTTE
;
A
#
# COMPACT_ATOMS: atom_id res chain seq x y z
N MET A 1 26.19 -7.65 -1.52
CA MET A 1 25.18 -8.72 -1.30
C MET A 1 24.07 -8.32 -0.31
N SER A 2 23.89 -7.03 -0.04
CA SER A 2 22.99 -6.49 1.00
C SER A 2 21.62 -6.01 0.49
N HIS A 3 21.45 -5.80 -0.82
CA HIS A 3 20.21 -5.25 -1.38
C HIS A 3 19.11 -6.31 -1.60
N GLY A 4 19.48 -7.56 -1.92
CA GLY A 4 18.51 -8.63 -2.17
C GLY A 4 17.65 -8.97 -0.95
N ILE A 5 18.23 -8.94 0.25
CA ILE A 5 17.52 -9.19 1.51
C ILE A 5 16.48 -8.11 1.80
N ARG A 6 16.78 -6.84 1.51
CA ARG A 6 15.82 -5.73 1.71
C ARG A 6 14.63 -5.83 0.77
N ILE A 7 14.84 -6.19 -0.49
CA ILE A 7 13.75 -6.42 -1.45
C ILE A 7 12.83 -7.55 -0.97
N ILE A 8 13.41 -8.67 -0.51
CA ILE A 8 12.62 -9.78 0.05
C ILE A 8 11.82 -9.31 1.28
N LEU A 9 12.42 -8.51 2.16
CA LEU A 9 11.73 -7.95 3.32
C LEU A 9 10.56 -7.05 2.93
N ILE A 10 10.74 -6.16 1.95
CA ILE A 10 9.67 -5.28 1.42
C ILE A 10 8.51 -6.12 0.88
N ILE A 11 8.80 -7.17 0.11
CA ILE A 11 7.77 -8.06 -0.45
C ILE A 11 7.00 -8.76 0.68
N VAL A 12 7.70 -9.28 1.70
CA VAL A 12 7.07 -9.94 2.85
C VAL A 12 6.18 -8.97 3.61
N ILE A 13 6.67 -7.76 3.89
CA ILE A 13 5.90 -6.71 4.59
C ILE A 13 4.67 -6.32 3.78
N ALA A 14 4.82 -6.05 2.47
CA ALA A 14 3.72 -5.69 1.59
C ALA A 14 2.65 -6.79 1.53
N PHE A 15 3.06 -8.05 1.49
CA PHE A 15 2.15 -9.20 1.50
C PHE A 15 1.38 -9.33 2.82
N VAL A 16 2.07 -9.19 3.96
CA VAL A 16 1.45 -9.22 5.28
C VAL A 16 0.46 -8.07 5.44
N LEU A 17 0.86 -6.85 5.03
CA LEU A 17 0.02 -5.66 5.06
C LEU A 17 -1.25 -5.85 4.22
N ASP A 18 -1.13 -6.28 2.96
CA ASP A 18 -2.31 -6.52 2.10
C ASP A 18 -3.28 -7.47 2.79
N ARG A 19 -2.80 -8.61 3.32
CA ARG A 19 -3.66 -9.58 3.97
C ARG A 19 -4.36 -9.05 5.23
N VAL A 20 -3.67 -8.22 6.02
CA VAL A 20 -4.25 -7.58 7.22
C VAL A 20 -5.27 -6.52 6.82
N LEU A 21 -4.95 -5.65 5.86
CA LEU A 21 -5.83 -4.58 5.41
C LEU A 21 -7.11 -5.14 4.79
N GLN A 22 -7.03 -6.18 3.96
CA GLN A 22 -8.22 -6.83 3.38
C GLN A 22 -9.19 -7.30 4.47
N ARG A 23 -8.67 -7.88 5.56
CA ARG A 23 -9.50 -8.31 6.69
C ARG A 23 -10.16 -7.13 7.42
N ILE A 24 -9.44 -6.02 7.57
CA ILE A 24 -9.98 -4.80 8.18
C ILE A 24 -11.07 -4.20 7.29
N VAL A 25 -10.84 -4.06 5.98
CA VAL A 25 -11.82 -3.52 5.01
C VAL A 25 -13.13 -4.27 5.10
N VAL A 26 -13.12 -5.60 5.04
CA VAL A 26 -14.36 -6.40 5.11
C VAL A 26 -15.12 -6.13 6.40
N ARG A 27 -14.42 -6.06 7.54
CA ARG A 27 -15.05 -5.78 8.84
C ARG A 27 -15.59 -4.35 8.91
N THR A 28 -14.83 -3.37 8.46
CA THR A 28 -15.23 -1.96 8.48
C THR A 28 -16.41 -1.72 7.56
N VAL A 29 -16.39 -2.25 6.33
CA VAL A 29 -17.50 -2.07 5.38
C VAL A 29 -18.78 -2.69 5.94
N ARG A 30 -18.72 -3.94 6.43
CA ARG A 30 -19.86 -4.61 7.07
C ARG A 30 -20.38 -3.88 8.32
N ALA A 31 -19.50 -3.24 9.08
CA ALA A 31 -19.91 -2.45 10.24
C ALA A 31 -20.47 -1.07 9.86
N SER A 32 -20.05 -0.52 8.71
CA SER A 32 -20.44 0.81 8.26
C SER A 32 -21.76 0.83 7.49
N VAL A 33 -22.09 -0.26 6.77
CA VAL A 33 -23.38 -0.41 6.10
C VAL A 33 -24.40 -0.73 7.18
N ARG A 34 -25.23 0.26 7.52
CA ARG A 34 -26.32 0.09 8.49
C ARG A 34 -27.43 -0.76 7.85
N PRO A 35 -27.99 -1.75 8.56
CA PRO A 35 -29.20 -2.44 8.12
C PRO A 35 -30.34 -1.43 8.05
N ASP A 36 -30.89 -1.23 6.87
CA ASP A 36 -32.03 -0.37 6.60
C ASP A 36 -33.29 -1.25 6.65
N ALA A 37 -34.19 -0.98 7.60
CA ALA A 37 -35.37 -1.81 7.87
C ALA A 37 -36.33 -1.97 6.67
N ASN A 38 -36.16 -1.18 5.60
CA ASN A 38 -36.98 -1.15 4.41
C ASN A 38 -36.29 -1.70 3.14
N THR A 39 -35.03 -2.15 3.23
CA THR A 39 -34.26 -2.65 2.08
C THR A 39 -34.13 -4.17 2.14
N SER A 40 -34.25 -4.86 0.99
CA SER A 40 -34.06 -6.30 0.98
C SER A 40 -32.62 -6.65 1.37
N PRO A 41 -32.40 -7.74 2.13
CA PRO A 41 -31.05 -8.14 2.56
C PRO A 41 -30.10 -8.41 1.38
N GLU A 42 -30.61 -8.71 0.19
CA GLU A 42 -29.80 -8.84 -1.03
C GLU A 42 -29.27 -7.50 -1.54
N ALA A 43 -30.07 -6.44 -1.48
CA ALA A 43 -29.67 -5.12 -1.93
C ALA A 43 -28.60 -4.50 -1.02
N GLU A 44 -28.66 -4.75 0.30
CA GLU A 44 -27.62 -4.36 1.25
C GLU A 44 -26.30 -5.08 0.98
N LYS A 45 -26.36 -6.40 0.81
CA LYS A 45 -25.19 -7.23 0.52
C LYS A 45 -24.50 -6.82 -0.78
N LYS A 46 -25.27 -6.43 -1.80
CA LYS A 46 -24.71 -5.93 -3.06
C LYS A 46 -23.97 -4.59 -2.89
N ARG A 47 -24.44 -3.72 -1.99
CA ARG A 47 -23.75 -2.46 -1.64
C ARG A 47 -22.45 -2.74 -0.89
N GLU A 48 -22.49 -3.64 0.11
CA GLU A 48 -21.30 -4.09 0.82
C GLU A 48 -20.24 -4.66 -0.13
N ASP A 49 -20.63 -5.58 -1.00
CA ASP A 49 -19.70 -6.24 -1.93
C ASP A 49 -19.06 -5.25 -2.92
N THR A 50 -19.82 -4.22 -3.33
CA THR A 50 -19.30 -3.17 -4.20
C THR A 50 -18.28 -2.30 -3.46
N LEU A 51 -18.59 -1.88 -2.24
CA LEU A 51 -17.67 -1.09 -1.41
C LEU A 51 -16.41 -1.89 -1.06
N ILE A 52 -16.56 -3.14 -0.62
CA ILE A 52 -15.43 -4.06 -0.37
C ILE A 52 -14.57 -4.13 -1.62
N ARG A 53 -15.15 -4.39 -2.80
CA ARG A 53 -14.39 -4.51 -4.05
C ARG A 53 -13.59 -3.26 -4.40
N ILE A 54 -14.19 -2.07 -4.26
CA ILE A 54 -13.51 -0.79 -4.57
C ILE A 54 -12.38 -0.53 -3.58
N PHE A 55 -12.65 -0.61 -2.26
CA PHE A 55 -11.64 -0.38 -1.23
C PHE A 55 -10.49 -1.38 -1.30
N SER A 56 -10.82 -2.67 -1.43
CA SER A 56 -9.84 -3.75 -1.60
C SER A 56 -8.97 -3.53 -2.85
N GLY A 57 -9.58 -3.12 -3.96
CA GLY A 57 -8.86 -2.81 -5.20
C GLY A 57 -7.93 -1.60 -5.04
N ALA A 58 -8.44 -0.51 -4.45
CA ALA A 58 -7.67 0.71 -4.22
C ALA A 58 -6.46 0.46 -3.31
N LEU A 59 -6.66 -0.25 -2.20
CA LEU A 59 -5.56 -0.59 -1.28
C LEU A 59 -4.52 -1.49 -1.93
N LYS A 60 -4.94 -2.47 -2.73
CA LYS A 60 -4.02 -3.33 -3.46
C LYS A 60 -3.15 -2.53 -4.44
N ILE A 61 -3.77 -1.62 -5.21
CA ILE A 61 -3.05 -0.72 -6.13
C ILE A 61 -2.08 0.18 -5.34
N LEU A 62 -2.52 0.75 -4.23
CA LEU A 62 -1.69 1.60 -3.37
C LEU A 62 -0.47 0.85 -2.83
N ILE A 63 -0.66 -0.33 -2.24
CA ILE A 63 0.42 -1.17 -1.71
C ILE A 63 1.40 -1.54 -2.83
N MET A 64 0.88 -1.88 -4.01
CA MET A 64 1.72 -2.21 -5.17
C MET A 64 2.59 -1.02 -5.60
N ILE A 65 2.03 0.19 -5.66
CA ILE A 65 2.79 1.40 -5.99
C ILE A 65 3.88 1.67 -4.94
N VAL A 66 3.52 1.60 -3.65
CA VAL A 66 4.49 1.83 -2.55
C VAL A 66 5.60 0.78 -2.58
N ALA A 67 5.26 -0.50 -2.74
CA ALA A 67 6.24 -1.58 -2.83
C ALA A 67 7.16 -1.40 -4.06
N PHE A 68 6.60 -1.02 -5.20
CA PHE A 68 7.38 -0.73 -6.41
C PHE A 68 8.34 0.45 -6.19
N MET A 69 7.88 1.54 -5.57
CA MET A 69 8.72 2.69 -5.23
C MET A 69 9.84 2.31 -4.24
N MET A 70 9.55 1.51 -3.22
CA MET A 70 10.55 1.04 -2.25
C MET A 70 11.62 0.16 -2.92
N ILE A 71 11.22 -0.72 -3.84
CA ILE A 71 12.16 -1.54 -4.62
C ILE A 71 13.05 -0.65 -5.48
N LEU A 72 12.49 0.36 -6.14
CA LEU A 72 13.24 1.28 -7.00
C LEU A 72 14.31 2.07 -6.22
N GLN A 73 13.98 2.54 -5.01
CA GLN A 73 14.93 3.21 -4.12
C GLN A 73 16.10 2.30 -3.73
N GLU A 74 15.85 1.02 -3.46
CA GLU A 74 16.89 0.05 -3.11
C GLU A 74 17.81 -0.32 -4.29
N THR A 75 17.37 -0.13 -5.53
CA THR A 75 18.20 -0.36 -6.73
C THR A 75 19.20 0.75 -7.04
N GLY A 76 19.31 1.77 -6.18
CA GLY A 76 20.34 2.80 -6.32
C GLY A 76 20.00 3.92 -7.29
N ILE A 77 18.71 4.19 -7.53
CA ILE A 77 18.31 5.56 -7.90
C ILE A 77 18.38 6.41 -6.61
N GLU A 78 19.59 6.59 -6.12
CA GLU A 78 19.92 7.70 -5.24
C GLU A 78 19.73 8.94 -6.10
N ILE A 79 18.82 9.86 -5.75
CA ILE A 79 18.88 11.20 -6.31
C ILE A 79 20.24 11.74 -5.87
N PRO A 80 21.24 11.92 -6.77
CA PRO A 80 22.51 12.45 -6.34
C PRO A 80 22.24 13.92 -6.01
N PHE A 81 22.10 14.23 -4.71
CA PHE A 81 22.34 15.60 -4.26
C PHE A 81 23.79 15.90 -4.65
N PRO A 82 24.06 16.89 -5.53
CA PRO A 82 25.42 17.25 -5.85
C PRO A 82 26.07 17.76 -4.57
N GLN A 83 27.02 17.01 -4.03
CA GLN A 83 27.94 17.56 -3.04
C GLN A 83 28.80 18.56 -3.81
N THR A 84 28.43 19.84 -3.71
CA THR A 84 29.26 20.95 -4.16
C THR A 84 30.61 20.80 -3.48
N VAL A 85 31.60 20.44 -4.28
CA VAL A 85 33.01 20.41 -3.94
C VAL A 85 33.35 21.80 -3.43
N ILE A 86 33.43 21.98 -2.11
CA ILE A 86 34.06 23.17 -1.55
C ILE A 86 35.55 22.97 -1.80
N HIS A 87 36.00 23.66 -2.84
CA HIS A 87 37.38 23.84 -3.23
C HIS A 87 38.28 23.96 -2.01
N ARG A 88 39.26 23.05 -1.89
CA ARG A 88 40.56 23.47 -1.37
C ARG A 88 41.09 24.54 -2.32
N THR A 89 41.14 25.78 -1.85
CA THR A 89 42.11 26.81 -2.23
C THR A 89 41.90 28.04 -1.34
N THR A 90 43.02 28.65 -0.95
CA THR A 90 43.24 29.78 -0.02
C THR A 90 43.38 29.36 1.44
N GLU A 91 44.49 29.56 2.14
CA GLU A 91 45.88 30.00 1.89
C GLU A 91 46.72 29.36 3.00
#